data_AF-A0AAU0MV61-F1
#
_entry.id   AF-A0AAU0MV61-F1
#
_cell.length_a   1.000
_cell.length_b   1.000
_cell.length_c   1.000
_cell.angle_alpha   90.00
_cell.angle_beta   90.00
_cell.angle_gamma   90.00
#
_symmetry.space_group_name_H-M   'P 1'
#
loop_
_entity.id
_entity.type
_entity.pdbx_description
1 polymer ?
#
loop_
_entity_poly.entity_id
_entity_poly.type
_entity_poly.pdbx_seq_one_letter_code
_entity_poly.pdbx_strand_id
1 'polypeptide(L)'
;MTPLLWLEIAANAALVTAVFLAARNLAISWLVGILGCILFGIFFFQIKLYADVTLQVFFIVTNAIGWLNWQRGGQAQTVLPVTRVQPLWHLILYFPIAALAAWGYSELLLRFTDAHYPLFDSTILTFSIVAQLLLMKRKLETWIFWLIVNSVAVPLYFVKDAHVTAFVYSIFWFNAFYGFWNWRREMHRDKAEAAARVIKTVCFVGAESTGKSTLSIRLAEDLSTVSVEEYGRTLWVERNGKLDFEDYLHIAKTHIAMEEQAKEEATAFVFVDTTPLTTLFYSEEHVGRIDPQLKALSNRTYDFTFLCHPDFPMVQDGWRGEESFRQAQHEWYIRELKARGVPYISLTGTLEEKVAKVKAVLADAD
;
A
#
# COMPACT_ATOMS: atom_id res chain seq x y z
N MET A 1 -23.83 20.31 41.30
CA MET A 1 -22.62 19.76 40.65
C MET A 1 -21.77 20.93 40.19
N THR A 2 -20.47 20.94 40.48
CA THR A 2 -19.57 22.05 40.14
C THR A 2 -19.22 22.04 38.64
N PRO A 3 -18.92 23.20 38.01
CA PRO A 3 -18.46 23.26 36.62
C PRO A 3 -17.24 22.36 36.33
N LEU A 4 -16.37 22.19 37.34
CA LEU A 4 -15.18 21.34 37.27
C LEU A 4 -15.53 19.85 37.06
N LEU A 5 -16.59 19.36 37.69
CA LEU A 5 -17.04 17.97 37.56
C LEU A 5 -17.57 17.68 36.14
N TRP A 6 -18.31 18.62 35.54
CA TRP A 6 -18.79 18.46 34.16
C TRP A 6 -17.65 18.42 33.14
N LEU A 7 -16.60 19.21 33.36
CA LEU A 7 -15.41 19.19 32.53
C LEU A 7 -14.68 17.84 32.62
N GLU A 8 -14.52 17.31 33.83
CA GLU A 8 -13.91 16.00 34.06
C GLU A 8 -14.69 14.87 33.37
N ILE A 9 -16.02 14.85 33.51
CA ILE A 9 -16.88 13.86 32.87
C ILE A 9 -16.77 13.96 31.34
N ALA A 10 -16.81 15.17 30.78
CA ALA A 10 -16.69 15.39 29.35
C ALA A 10 -15.33 14.94 28.80
N ALA A 11 -14.24 15.23 29.52
CA ALA A 11 -12.88 14.83 29.15
C ALA A 11 -12.74 13.30 29.13
N ASN A 12 -13.23 12.62 30.17
CA ASN A 12 -13.24 11.16 30.24
C ASN A 12 -14.10 10.53 29.15
N ALA A 13 -15.30 11.07 28.90
CA ALA A 13 -16.19 10.57 27.85
C ALA A 13 -15.54 10.69 26.46
N ALA A 14 -14.90 11.82 26.16
CA ALA A 14 -14.15 12.01 24.93
C ALA A 14 -13.00 11.02 24.80
N LEU A 15 -12.22 10.80 25.87
CA LEU A 15 -11.11 9.84 25.86
C LEU A 15 -11.59 8.40 25.61
N VAL A 16 -12.62 7.94 26.33
CA VAL A 16 -13.20 6.60 26.14
C VAL A 16 -13.71 6.43 24.71
N THR A 17 -14.39 7.45 24.19
CA THR A 17 -14.90 7.47 22.82
C THR A 17 -13.74 7.38 21.81
N ALA A 18 -12.68 8.17 22.00
CA ALA A 18 -11.50 8.14 21.13
C ALA A 18 -10.85 6.75 21.09
N VAL A 19 -10.65 6.13 22.26
CA VAL A 19 -10.05 4.80 22.39
C VAL A 19 -10.91 3.70 21.74
N PHE A 20 -12.23 3.79 21.88
CA PHE A 20 -13.16 2.88 21.21
C PHE A 20 -13.17 3.06 19.69
N LEU A 21 -13.17 4.31 19.21
CA LEU A 21 -13.10 4.63 17.78
C LEU A 21 -11.77 4.15 17.16
N ALA A 22 -10.66 4.25 17.88
CA ALA A 22 -9.37 3.73 17.45
C ALA A 22 -9.41 2.19 17.30
N ALA A 23 -10.09 1.47 18.20
CA ALA A 23 -10.29 0.02 18.09
C ALA A 23 -11.15 -0.37 16.88
N ARG A 24 -12.08 0.49 16.49
CA ARG A 24 -12.85 0.38 15.25
C ARG A 24 -12.10 0.85 13.99
N ASN A 25 -10.83 1.22 14.12
CA ASN A 25 -9.99 1.70 13.03
C ASN A 25 -10.55 2.97 12.33
N LEU A 26 -11.26 3.82 13.07
CA LEU A 26 -11.88 5.03 12.52
C LEU A 26 -10.98 6.24 12.76
N ALA A 27 -10.57 6.93 11.68
CA ALA A 27 -9.67 8.08 11.76
C ALA A 27 -10.17 9.22 12.65
N ILE A 28 -11.50 9.38 12.80
CA ILE A 28 -12.10 10.40 13.69
C ILE A 28 -11.66 10.22 15.16
N SER A 29 -11.15 9.05 15.55
CA SER A 29 -10.57 8.81 16.88
C SER A 29 -9.53 9.86 17.25
N TRP A 30 -8.72 10.33 16.29
CA TRP A 30 -7.66 11.32 16.52
C TRP A 30 -8.23 12.70 16.87
N LEU A 31 -9.29 13.13 16.19
CA LEU A 31 -9.93 14.42 16.46
C LEU A 31 -10.65 14.41 17.82
N VAL A 32 -11.33 13.30 18.13
CA VAL A 32 -11.97 13.10 19.44
C VAL A 32 -10.89 13.03 20.54
N GLY A 33 -9.75 12.42 20.26
CA GLY A 33 -8.60 12.36 21.15
C GLY A 33 -8.00 13.74 21.44
N ILE A 34 -7.81 14.58 20.41
CA ILE A 34 -7.36 15.98 20.57
C ILE A 34 -8.34 16.75 21.45
N LEU A 35 -9.65 16.65 21.18
CA LEU A 35 -10.69 17.28 21.99
C LEU A 35 -10.60 16.83 23.45
N GLY A 36 -10.49 15.51 23.69
CA GLY A 36 -10.34 14.96 25.03
C GLY A 36 -9.10 15.49 25.78
N CYS A 37 -7.94 15.55 25.11
CA CYS A 37 -6.70 16.06 25.69
C CYS A 37 -6.79 17.57 26.00
N ILE A 38 -7.45 18.36 25.16
CA ILE A 38 -7.70 19.79 25.43
C ILE A 38 -8.57 19.95 26.68
N LEU A 39 -9.66 19.18 26.79
CA LEU A 39 -10.54 19.23 27.96
C LEU A 39 -9.79 18.82 29.24
N PHE A 40 -8.99 17.75 29.19
CA PHE A 40 -8.12 17.36 30.32
C PHE A 40 -7.07 18.41 30.64
N GLY A 41 -6.47 19.05 29.63
CA GLY A 41 -5.47 20.10 29.83
C GLY A 41 -6.05 21.30 30.59
N ILE A 42 -7.27 21.71 30.24
CA ILE A 42 -7.99 22.78 30.96
C ILE A 42 -8.31 22.33 32.39
N PHE A 43 -8.79 21.10 32.56
CA PHE A 43 -9.11 20.54 33.89
C PHE A 43 -7.88 20.54 34.81
N PHE A 44 -6.76 19.95 34.36
CA PHE A 44 -5.52 19.86 35.14
C PHE A 44 -4.93 21.23 35.46
N PHE A 45 -5.02 22.19 34.53
CA PHE A 45 -4.59 23.55 34.78
C PHE A 45 -5.39 24.22 35.91
N GLN A 46 -6.71 24.03 35.94
CA GLN A 46 -7.57 24.61 36.98
C GLN A 46 -7.29 24.03 38.38
N ILE A 47 -6.91 22.76 38.46
CA ILE A 47 -6.51 22.11 39.72
C ILE A 47 -5.00 22.19 39.99
N LYS A 48 -4.26 23.01 39.23
CA LYS A 48 -2.83 23.30 39.38
C LYS A 48 -1.90 22.08 39.22
N LEU A 49 -2.32 21.08 38.45
CA LEU A 49 -1.52 19.90 38.08
C LEU A 49 -0.79 20.14 36.75
N TYR A 50 0.26 20.95 36.76
CA TYR A 50 0.97 21.37 35.54
C TYR A 50 1.75 20.23 34.84
N ALA A 51 2.17 19.21 35.58
CA ALA A 51 2.80 18.02 35.01
C ALA A 51 1.85 17.26 34.06
N ASP A 52 0.60 17.09 34.49
CA ASP A 52 -0.45 16.46 33.70
C ASP A 52 -0.86 17.30 32.48
N VAL A 53 -0.86 18.64 32.60
CA VAL A 53 -1.06 19.55 31.45
C VAL A 53 0.00 19.31 30.38
N THR A 54 1.26 19.15 30.78
CA THR A 54 2.37 18.89 29.84
C THR A 54 2.18 17.55 29.11
N LEU A 55 1.67 16.54 29.80
CA LEU A 55 1.34 15.25 29.20
C LEU A 55 0.21 15.37 28.16
N GLN A 56 -0.78 16.24 28.40
CA GLN A 56 -1.84 16.51 27.41
C GLN A 56 -1.27 17.14 26.13
N VAL A 57 -0.29 18.05 26.24
CA VAL A 57 0.38 18.62 25.06
C VAL A 57 1.05 17.54 24.22
N PHE A 58 1.74 16.58 24.86
CA PHE A 58 2.32 15.43 24.16
C PHE A 58 1.27 14.61 23.42
N PHE A 59 0.14 14.28 24.07
CA PHE A 59 -0.92 13.53 23.42
C PHE A 59 -1.61 14.32 22.30
N ILE A 60 -1.78 15.63 22.42
CA ILE A 60 -2.30 16.48 21.34
C ILE A 60 -1.38 16.40 20.11
N VAL A 61 -0.06 16.54 20.32
CA VAL A 61 0.92 16.44 19.22
C VAL A 61 0.88 15.07 18.56
N THR A 62 0.90 13.98 19.34
CA THR A 62 0.86 12.62 18.76
C THR A 62 -0.47 12.34 18.06
N ASN A 63 -1.61 12.84 18.56
CA ASN A 63 -2.89 12.70 17.89
C ASN A 63 -2.95 13.50 16.59
N ALA A 64 -2.37 14.71 16.54
CA ALA A 64 -2.29 15.50 15.32
C ALA A 64 -1.44 14.81 14.24
N ILE A 65 -0.27 14.27 14.63
CA ILE A 65 0.57 13.48 13.71
C ILE A 65 -0.16 12.20 13.27
N GLY A 66 -0.85 11.52 14.20
CA GLY A 66 -1.66 10.34 13.92
C GLY A 66 -2.75 10.62 12.89
N TRP A 67 -3.49 11.73 13.05
CA TRP A 67 -4.48 12.20 12.08
C TRP A 67 -3.88 12.41 10.70
N LEU A 68 -2.78 13.15 10.60
CA LEU A 68 -2.10 13.41 9.32
C LEU A 68 -1.63 12.11 8.64
N ASN A 69 -1.06 11.18 9.40
CA ASN A 69 -0.64 9.88 8.88
C ASN A 69 -1.82 9.02 8.41
N TRP A 70 -2.96 9.11 9.09
CA TRP A 70 -4.13 8.30 8.80
C TRP A 70 -5.01 8.87 7.67
N GLN A 71 -4.87 10.17 7.37
CA GLN A 71 -5.46 10.82 6.21
C GLN A 71 -4.65 10.61 4.92
N ARG A 72 -3.32 10.52 5.03
CA ARG A 72 -2.43 10.19 3.89
C ARG A 72 -2.58 8.70 3.57
N GLY A 73 -3.63 8.37 2.80
CA GLY A 73 -3.71 7.09 2.11
C GLY A 73 -2.48 6.85 1.23
N GLY A 74 -2.19 5.60 0.91
CA GLY A 74 -1.11 5.27 -0.05
C GLY A 74 -1.29 5.99 -1.38
N GLN A 75 -0.30 5.90 -2.29
CA GLN A 75 -0.24 6.67 -3.54
C GLN A 75 -1.50 6.59 -4.44
N ALA A 76 -2.42 5.65 -4.18
CA ALA A 76 -3.72 5.49 -4.84
C ALA A 76 -4.96 6.02 -4.05
N GLN A 77 -4.79 6.94 -3.09
CA GLN A 77 -5.88 7.46 -2.22
C GLN A 77 -6.63 6.39 -1.39
N THR A 78 -6.10 5.16 -1.30
CA THR A 78 -6.64 4.11 -0.45
C THR A 78 -6.12 4.26 0.98
N VAL A 79 -7.03 4.18 1.96
CA VAL A 79 -6.76 4.15 3.40
C VAL A 79 -5.60 3.18 3.68
N LEU A 80 -4.52 3.62 4.36
CA LEU A 80 -3.37 2.75 4.68
C LEU A 80 -3.85 1.46 5.39
N PRO A 81 -3.50 0.26 4.89
CA PRO A 81 -4.00 -0.98 5.46
C PRO A 81 -3.44 -1.20 6.87
N VAL A 82 -4.18 -1.94 7.69
CA VAL A 82 -3.66 -2.45 8.95
C VAL A 82 -2.56 -3.46 8.63
N THR A 83 -1.39 -3.27 9.23
CA THR A 83 -0.23 -4.13 8.97
C THR A 83 0.38 -4.64 10.27
N ARG A 84 1.30 -5.60 10.15
CA ARG A 84 2.15 -6.05 11.25
C ARG A 84 3.52 -5.42 11.16
N VAL A 85 4.25 -5.43 12.27
CA VAL A 85 5.70 -5.22 12.25
C VAL A 85 6.35 -6.50 11.77
N GLN A 86 7.02 -6.44 10.61
CA GLN A 86 7.78 -7.56 10.07
C GLN A 86 9.20 -7.15 9.70
N PRO A 87 10.20 -7.97 10.04
CA PRO A 87 10.18 -8.97 11.12
C PRO A 87 9.90 -8.36 12.51
N LEU A 88 9.39 -9.16 13.45
CA LEU A 88 8.96 -8.69 14.78
C LEU A 88 10.08 -8.06 15.62
N TRP A 89 11.35 -8.42 15.37
CA TRP A 89 12.48 -7.84 16.10
C TRP A 89 12.63 -6.33 15.87
N HIS A 90 12.08 -5.78 14.77
CA HIS A 90 12.04 -4.33 14.52
C HIS A 90 11.26 -3.55 15.59
N LEU A 91 10.49 -4.21 16.45
CA LEU A 91 9.89 -3.57 17.63
C LEU A 91 10.95 -2.94 18.55
N ILE A 92 12.17 -3.47 18.57
CA ILE A 92 13.26 -2.93 19.40
C ILE A 92 13.59 -1.47 19.06
N LEU A 93 13.35 -1.04 17.81
CA LEU A 93 13.65 0.31 17.34
C LEU A 93 12.77 1.39 17.99
N TYR A 94 11.62 1.01 18.56
CA TYR A 94 10.70 1.95 19.22
C TYR A 94 11.10 2.24 20.67
N PHE A 95 11.84 1.34 21.33
CA PHE A 95 12.19 1.46 22.74
C PHE A 95 13.15 2.61 23.06
N PRO A 96 14.20 2.92 22.24
CA PRO A 96 15.06 4.07 22.50
C PRO A 96 14.30 5.40 22.49
N ILE A 97 13.37 5.57 21.55
CA ILE A 97 12.52 6.77 21.46
C ILE A 97 11.60 6.85 22.67
N ALA A 98 10.98 5.74 23.05
CA ALA A 98 10.12 5.67 24.22
C ALA A 98 10.87 5.94 25.52
N ALA A 99 12.09 5.40 25.67
CA ALA A 99 12.95 5.62 26.83
C ALA A 99 13.40 7.08 26.94
N LEU A 100 13.78 7.72 25.82
CA LEU A 100 14.17 9.14 25.80
C LEU A 100 13.01 10.04 26.22
N ALA A 101 11.82 9.80 25.68
CA ALA A 101 10.62 10.56 26.03
C ALA A 101 10.18 10.30 27.49
N ALA A 102 10.25 9.05 27.96
CA ALA A 102 9.97 8.69 29.34
C ALA A 102 10.98 9.33 30.32
N TRP A 103 12.27 9.36 29.98
CA TRP A 103 13.30 10.03 30.77
C TRP A 103 13.05 11.54 30.87
N GLY A 104 12.75 12.20 29.75
CA GLY A 104 12.41 13.63 29.75
C GLY A 104 11.19 13.96 30.61
N TYR A 105 10.17 13.09 30.60
CA TYR A 105 9.00 13.24 31.47
C TYR A 105 9.29 12.93 32.93
N SER A 106 10.12 11.92 33.21
CA SER A 106 10.56 11.57 34.56
C SER A 106 11.36 12.70 35.22
N GLU A 107 12.25 13.37 34.48
CA GLU A 107 13.01 14.52 34.99
C GLU A 107 12.09 15.69 35.35
N LEU A 108 11.03 15.91 34.56
CA LEU A 108 10.00 16.90 34.89
C LEU A 108 9.27 16.51 36.18
N LEU A 109 8.85 15.26 36.34
CA LEU A 109 8.14 14.80 37.54
C LEU A 109 9.01 14.88 38.80
N LEU A 110 10.28 14.47 38.74
CA LEU A 110 11.17 14.49 39.91
C LEU A 110 11.45 15.91 40.44
N ARG A 111 11.33 16.94 39.58
CA ARG A 111 11.48 18.34 40.00
C ARG A 111 10.23 18.93 40.66
N PHE A 112 9.06 18.30 40.46
CA PHE A 112 7.77 18.90 40.80
C PHE A 112 6.80 17.96 41.56
N THR A 113 7.15 16.69 41.81
CA THR A 113 6.23 15.69 42.39
C THR A 113 6.95 14.59 43.16
N ASP A 114 6.36 14.15 44.28
CA ASP A 114 6.82 12.98 45.06
C ASP A 114 6.26 11.67 44.48
N ALA A 115 7.01 11.04 43.56
CA ALA A 115 6.57 9.81 42.90
C ALA A 115 6.66 8.58 43.84
N HIS A 116 5.50 8.02 44.19
CA HIS A 116 5.38 6.72 44.85
C HIS A 116 5.19 5.63 43.78
N TYR A 117 6.15 4.70 43.68
CA TYR A 117 6.30 3.59 42.70
C TYR A 117 6.93 3.89 41.31
N PRO A 118 8.16 4.47 41.24
CA PRO A 118 8.78 4.92 39.98
C PRO A 118 8.96 3.86 38.88
N LEU A 119 9.21 2.60 39.24
CA LEU A 119 9.45 1.52 38.26
C LEU A 119 8.19 1.17 37.45
N PHE A 120 7.04 1.07 38.12
CA PHE A 120 5.77 0.73 37.46
C PHE A 120 5.24 1.90 36.62
N ASP A 121 5.36 3.13 37.14
CA ASP A 121 4.97 4.34 36.41
C ASP A 121 5.83 4.51 35.14
N SER A 122 7.13 4.26 35.22
CA SER A 122 8.04 4.29 34.06
C SER A 122 7.74 3.19 33.03
N THR A 123 7.32 2.02 33.48
CA THR A 123 6.90 0.91 32.61
C THR A 123 5.64 1.28 31.85
N ILE A 124 4.60 1.75 32.55
CA ILE A 124 3.34 2.21 31.94
C ILE A 124 3.61 3.28 30.88
N LEU A 125 4.44 4.28 31.20
CA LEU A 125 4.76 5.37 30.28
C LEU A 125 5.51 4.87 29.04
N THR A 126 6.57 4.08 29.23
CA THR A 126 7.41 3.59 28.12
C THR A 126 6.60 2.73 27.15
N PHE A 127 5.83 1.75 27.67
CA PHE A 127 4.99 0.90 26.83
C PHE A 127 3.84 1.67 26.18
N SER A 128 3.28 2.70 26.83
CA SER A 128 2.25 3.57 26.24
C SER A 128 2.79 4.37 25.07
N ILE A 129 4.02 4.88 25.15
CA ILE A 129 4.65 5.60 24.02
C ILE A 129 4.87 4.64 22.85
N VAL A 130 5.38 3.44 23.09
CA VAL A 130 5.52 2.42 22.03
C VAL A 130 4.15 2.08 21.41
N ALA A 131 3.13 1.85 22.25
CA ALA A 131 1.78 1.58 21.79
C ALA A 131 1.24 2.71 20.90
N GLN A 132 1.45 3.96 21.30
CA GLN A 132 1.02 5.15 20.57
C GLN A 132 1.73 5.28 19.22
N LEU A 133 3.06 5.09 19.17
CA LEU A 133 3.82 5.13 17.93
C LEU A 133 3.38 4.03 16.94
N LEU A 134 3.07 2.83 17.44
CA LEU A 134 2.54 1.73 16.65
C LEU A 134 1.12 2.04 16.14
N LEU A 135 0.26 2.64 16.98
CA LEU A 135 -1.09 3.07 16.62
C LEU A 135 -1.05 4.08 15.47
N MET A 136 -0.21 5.10 15.58
CA MET A 136 -0.01 6.11 14.54
C MET A 136 0.41 5.52 13.20
N LYS A 137 1.08 4.36 13.20
CA LYS A 137 1.52 3.60 12.02
C LYS A 137 0.57 2.45 11.61
N ARG A 138 -0.62 2.34 12.22
CA ARG A 138 -1.58 1.24 11.98
C ARG A 138 -0.99 -0.16 12.13
N LYS A 139 -0.13 -0.34 13.15
CA LYS A 139 0.48 -1.63 13.46
C LYS A 139 -0.37 -2.40 14.47
N LEU A 140 -0.74 -3.64 14.13
CA LEU A 140 -1.57 -4.52 14.95
C LEU A 140 -1.00 -4.70 16.37
N GLU A 141 0.33 -4.72 16.49
CA GLU A 141 1.04 -4.89 17.75
C GLU A 141 0.72 -3.79 18.78
N THR A 142 0.19 -2.63 18.37
CA THR A 142 -0.26 -1.56 19.29
C THR A 142 -1.16 -2.09 20.41
N TRP A 143 -2.09 -2.99 20.07
CA TRP A 143 -3.06 -3.55 21.01
C TRP A 143 -2.43 -4.45 22.06
N ILE A 144 -1.34 -5.15 21.70
CA ILE A 144 -0.59 -5.97 22.65
C ILE A 144 0.09 -5.08 23.69
N PHE A 145 0.69 -3.97 23.25
CA PHE A 145 1.30 -3.00 24.15
C PHE A 145 0.25 -2.33 25.05
N TRP A 146 -0.92 -1.96 24.51
CA TRP A 146 -2.02 -1.43 25.33
C TRP A 146 -2.55 -2.46 26.36
N LEU A 147 -2.60 -3.75 26.02
CA LEU A 147 -2.94 -4.80 26.99
C LEU A 147 -1.90 -4.89 28.11
N ILE A 148 -0.60 -4.84 27.80
CA ILE A 148 0.47 -4.84 28.80
C ILE A 148 0.32 -3.62 29.72
N VAL A 149 0.18 -2.42 29.14
CA VAL A 149 -0.02 -1.17 29.89
C VAL A 149 -1.19 -1.30 30.85
N ASN A 150 -2.36 -1.70 30.35
CA ASN A 150 -3.58 -1.77 31.17
C ASN A 150 -3.48 -2.86 32.24
N SER A 151 -2.78 -3.97 31.98
CA SER A 151 -2.58 -5.05 32.95
C SER A 151 -1.70 -4.62 34.14
N VAL A 152 -0.77 -3.69 33.91
CA VAL A 152 0.05 -3.09 34.99
C VAL A 152 -0.70 -1.93 35.67
N ALA A 153 -1.37 -1.09 34.88
CA ALA A 153 -2.04 0.11 35.37
C ALA A 153 -3.24 -0.18 36.27
N VAL A 154 -4.07 -1.19 35.95
CA VAL A 154 -5.28 -1.48 36.75
C VAL A 154 -4.92 -1.83 38.20
N PRO A 155 -4.07 -2.84 38.51
CA PRO A 155 -3.69 -3.13 39.89
C PRO A 155 -2.98 -1.95 40.56
N LEU A 156 -2.12 -1.23 39.84
CA LEU A 156 -1.39 -0.09 40.39
C LEU A 156 -2.35 1.02 40.86
N TYR A 157 -3.36 1.37 40.05
CA TYR A 157 -4.34 2.36 40.43
C TYR A 157 -5.28 1.88 41.54
N PHE A 158 -5.56 0.57 41.63
CA PHE A 158 -6.26 0.01 42.78
C PHE A 158 -5.48 0.17 44.09
N VAL A 159 -4.17 -0.08 44.09
CA VAL A 159 -3.31 0.09 45.28
C VAL A 159 -3.12 1.57 45.64
N LYS A 160 -3.20 2.48 44.66
CA LYS A 160 -3.16 3.94 44.87
C LYS A 160 -4.52 4.55 45.26
N ASP A 161 -5.51 3.74 45.67
CA ASP A 161 -6.89 4.14 46.02
C ASP A 161 -7.65 4.91 44.91
N ALA A 162 -7.18 4.83 43.66
CA ALA A 162 -7.76 5.50 42.49
C ALA A 162 -8.76 4.57 41.77
N HIS A 163 -9.83 4.16 42.45
CA HIS A 163 -10.77 3.14 41.96
C HIS A 163 -11.48 3.51 40.64
N VAL A 164 -11.82 4.79 40.44
CA VAL A 164 -12.46 5.26 39.19
C VAL A 164 -11.51 5.10 38.00
N THR A 165 -10.26 5.52 38.16
CA THR A 165 -9.22 5.36 37.14
C THR A 165 -8.97 3.89 36.85
N ALA A 166 -8.88 3.05 37.88
CA ALA A 166 -8.72 1.61 37.70
C ALA A 166 -9.89 0.98 36.91
N PHE A 167 -11.12 1.43 37.13
CA PHE A 167 -12.29 1.00 36.37
C PHE A 167 -12.21 1.43 34.89
N VAL A 168 -11.84 2.68 34.61
CA VAL A 168 -11.65 3.17 33.23
C VAL A 168 -10.56 2.39 32.49
N TYR A 169 -9.43 2.13 33.13
CA TYR A 169 -8.35 1.32 32.56
C TYR A 169 -8.77 -0.13 32.33
N SER A 170 -9.69 -0.67 33.13
CA SER A 170 -10.29 -1.98 32.89
C SER A 170 -11.14 -1.99 31.62
N ILE A 171 -11.90 -0.92 31.34
CA ILE A 171 -12.61 -0.75 30.06
C ILE A 171 -11.60 -0.71 28.89
N PHE A 172 -10.51 0.03 29.03
CA PHE A 172 -9.45 0.07 28.01
C PHE A 172 -8.79 -1.29 27.78
N TRP A 173 -8.65 -2.10 28.83
CA TRP A 173 -8.14 -3.46 28.74
C TRP A 173 -9.04 -4.33 27.85
N PHE A 174 -10.36 -4.34 28.08
CA PHE A 174 -11.31 -5.04 27.21
C PHE A 174 -11.35 -4.48 25.78
N ASN A 175 -11.29 -3.16 25.64
CA ASN A 175 -11.23 -2.51 24.33
C ASN A 175 -9.98 -2.91 23.55
N ALA A 176 -8.85 -3.15 24.21
CA ALA A 176 -7.63 -3.58 23.54
C ALA A 176 -7.75 -5.01 22.96
N PHE A 177 -8.47 -5.92 23.63
CA PHE A 177 -8.83 -7.22 23.00
C PHE A 177 -9.72 -7.02 21.78
N TYR A 178 -10.74 -6.18 21.89
CA TYR A 178 -11.64 -5.88 20.78
C TYR A 178 -10.88 -5.26 19.60
N GLY A 179 -10.01 -4.28 19.86
CA GLY A 179 -9.17 -3.64 18.85
C GLY A 179 -8.25 -4.63 18.15
N PHE A 180 -7.56 -5.51 18.90
CA PHE A 180 -6.73 -6.56 18.32
C PHE A 180 -7.54 -7.49 17.41
N TRP A 181 -8.72 -7.95 17.87
CA TRP A 181 -9.58 -8.82 17.10
C TRP A 181 -10.11 -8.14 15.83
N ASN A 182 -10.64 -6.92 15.94
CA ASN A 182 -11.22 -6.18 14.82
C ASN A 182 -10.18 -5.88 13.75
N TRP A 183 -9.01 -5.35 14.14
CA TRP A 183 -7.92 -5.03 13.23
C TRP A 183 -7.33 -6.27 12.56
N ARG A 184 -7.24 -7.39 13.29
CA ARG A 184 -6.81 -8.66 12.70
C ARG A 184 -7.82 -9.15 11.66
N ARG A 185 -9.12 -9.01 11.92
CA ARG A 185 -10.18 -9.37 10.97
C ARG A 185 -10.13 -8.52 9.71
N GLU A 186 -10.00 -7.20 9.86
CA GLU A 186 -9.82 -6.27 8.74
C GLU A 186 -8.59 -6.63 7.91
N MET A 187 -7.43 -6.82 8.54
CA MET A 187 -6.20 -7.22 7.83
C MET A 187 -6.36 -8.54 7.04
N HIS A 188 -7.05 -9.54 7.60
CA HIS A 188 -7.29 -10.80 6.88
C HIS A 188 -8.30 -10.63 5.74
N ARG A 189 -9.32 -9.79 5.92
CA ARG A 189 -10.28 -9.46 4.86
C ARG A 189 -9.58 -8.73 3.71
N ASP A 190 -8.81 -7.69 3.99
CA ASP A 190 -8.11 -6.92 2.97
C ASP A 190 -7.12 -7.80 2.18
N LYS A 191 -6.45 -8.75 2.86
CA LYS A 191 -5.63 -9.77 2.18
C LYS A 191 -6.44 -10.74 1.32
N ALA A 192 -7.61 -11.17 1.79
CA ALA A 192 -8.48 -12.08 1.04
C ALA A 192 -9.10 -11.38 -0.18
N GLU A 193 -9.51 -10.12 -0.05
CA GLU A 193 -10.00 -9.28 -1.14
C GLU A 193 -8.91 -9.05 -2.18
N ALA A 194 -7.68 -8.76 -1.75
CA ALA A 194 -6.53 -8.65 -2.65
C ALA A 194 -6.26 -9.98 -3.39
N ALA A 195 -6.30 -11.12 -2.70
CA ALA A 195 -6.09 -12.44 -3.30
C ALA A 195 -7.25 -12.90 -4.22
N ALA A 196 -8.48 -12.44 -3.95
CA ALA A 196 -9.66 -12.74 -4.76
C ALA A 196 -9.81 -11.79 -5.96
N ARG A 197 -9.01 -10.72 -6.04
CA ARG A 197 -9.07 -9.78 -7.16
C ARG A 197 -8.61 -10.47 -8.43
N VAL A 198 -9.46 -10.44 -9.45
CA VAL A 198 -9.09 -10.94 -10.79
C VAL A 198 -8.11 -9.95 -11.40
N ILE A 199 -6.87 -10.40 -11.61
CA ILE A 199 -5.84 -9.62 -12.30
C ILE A 199 -6.12 -9.64 -13.80
N LYS A 200 -6.32 -8.46 -14.38
CA LYS A 200 -6.60 -8.30 -15.81
C LYS A 200 -5.30 -8.12 -16.60
N THR A 201 -5.19 -8.76 -17.75
CA THR A 201 -4.03 -8.61 -18.64
C THR A 201 -4.27 -7.55 -19.70
N VAL A 202 -3.38 -6.56 -19.76
CA VAL A 202 -3.41 -5.45 -20.71
C VAL A 202 -2.21 -5.58 -21.63
N CYS A 203 -2.41 -5.97 -22.88
CA CYS A 203 -1.31 -6.12 -23.83
C CYS A 203 -1.21 -4.95 -24.81
N PHE A 204 0.03 -4.63 -25.17
CA PHE A 204 0.35 -3.66 -26.21
C PHE A 204 0.93 -4.39 -27.42
N VAL A 205 0.25 -4.28 -28.55
CA VAL A 205 0.69 -4.80 -29.85
C VAL A 205 0.91 -3.67 -30.82
N GLY A 206 1.72 -3.90 -31.86
CA GLY A 206 2.01 -2.89 -32.86
C GLY A 206 3.44 -2.98 -33.36
N ALA A 207 3.72 -2.21 -34.41
CA ALA A 207 4.99 -2.27 -35.12
C ALA A 207 6.19 -1.86 -34.23
N GLU A 208 7.40 -2.12 -34.70
CA GLU A 208 8.62 -1.66 -34.05
C GLU A 208 8.61 -0.14 -33.84
N SER A 209 9.21 0.31 -32.74
CA SER A 209 9.37 1.74 -32.42
C SER A 209 8.06 2.54 -32.29
N THR A 210 6.96 1.88 -31.91
CA THR A 210 5.65 2.51 -31.62
C THR A 210 5.45 2.92 -30.16
N GLY A 211 6.49 2.75 -29.32
CA GLY A 211 6.48 3.16 -27.90
C GLY A 211 5.90 2.15 -26.91
N LYS A 212 5.67 0.89 -27.31
CA LYS A 212 5.04 -0.16 -26.47
C LYS A 212 5.76 -0.37 -25.14
N SER A 213 7.08 -0.60 -25.17
CA SER A 213 7.90 -0.81 -23.96
C SER A 213 7.85 0.39 -23.02
N THR A 214 7.97 1.61 -23.56
CA THR A 214 7.89 2.84 -22.77
C THR A 214 6.51 3.02 -22.15
N LEU A 215 5.44 2.70 -22.90
CA LEU A 215 4.07 2.79 -22.44
C LEU A 215 3.76 1.78 -21.33
N SER A 216 4.19 0.51 -21.47
CA SER A 216 3.95 -0.53 -20.47
C SER A 216 4.65 -0.23 -19.15
N ILE A 217 5.93 0.18 -19.19
CA ILE A 217 6.71 0.58 -18.01
C ILE A 217 6.06 1.79 -17.34
N ARG A 218 5.73 2.83 -18.12
CA ARG A 218 5.15 4.07 -17.57
C ARG A 218 3.81 3.82 -16.87
N LEU A 219 2.97 2.95 -17.44
CA LEU A 219 1.69 2.59 -16.84
C LEU A 219 1.85 1.72 -15.59
N ALA A 220 2.81 0.79 -15.59
CA ALA A 220 3.14 -0.01 -14.42
C ALA A 220 3.61 0.87 -13.24
N GLU A 221 4.48 1.85 -13.50
CA GLU A 221 4.90 2.84 -12.50
C GLU A 221 3.72 3.67 -11.97
N ASP A 222 2.94 4.26 -12.88
CA ASP A 222 1.84 5.16 -12.53
C ASP A 222 0.71 4.47 -11.75
N LEU A 223 0.50 3.18 -11.96
CA LEU A 223 -0.51 2.37 -11.28
C LEU A 223 0.06 1.48 -10.18
N SER A 224 1.35 1.62 -9.86
CA SER A 224 2.05 0.80 -8.85
C SER A 224 1.80 -0.70 -9.04
N THR A 225 2.02 -1.17 -10.26
CA THR A 225 1.90 -2.57 -10.65
C THR A 225 3.08 -3.01 -11.52
N VAL A 226 3.00 -4.16 -12.17
CA VAL A 226 4.13 -4.76 -12.91
C VAL A 226 3.90 -4.75 -14.41
N SER A 227 5.01 -4.71 -15.15
CA SER A 227 5.03 -4.90 -16.61
C SER A 227 5.91 -6.07 -17.00
N VAL A 228 5.52 -6.77 -18.05
CA VAL A 228 6.29 -7.86 -18.68
C VAL A 228 6.94 -7.32 -19.92
N GLU A 229 8.27 -7.34 -19.95
CA GLU A 229 9.05 -6.91 -21.12
C GLU A 229 9.04 -7.95 -22.24
N GLU A 230 9.26 -7.49 -23.47
CA GLU A 230 9.38 -8.32 -24.66
C GLU A 230 10.57 -9.30 -24.55
N TYR A 231 10.31 -10.55 -24.19
CA TYR A 231 11.36 -11.57 -24.02
C TYR A 231 12.11 -11.89 -25.31
N GLY A 232 11.46 -11.72 -26.47
CA GLY A 232 12.11 -11.90 -27.78
C GLY A 232 13.34 -11.01 -27.95
N ARG A 233 13.30 -9.78 -27.42
CA ARG A 233 14.44 -8.87 -27.43
C ARG A 233 15.57 -9.36 -26.54
N THR A 234 15.25 -9.86 -25.35
CA THR A 234 16.23 -10.42 -24.42
C THR A 234 16.98 -11.59 -25.04
N LEU A 235 16.27 -12.59 -25.56
CA LEU A 235 16.91 -13.75 -26.18
C LEU A 235 17.69 -13.37 -27.43
N TRP A 236 17.18 -12.43 -28.23
CA TRP A 236 17.89 -11.93 -29.40
C TRP A 236 19.27 -11.33 -29.04
N VAL A 237 19.35 -10.53 -27.97
CA VAL A 237 20.62 -9.99 -27.45
C VAL A 237 21.53 -11.12 -26.95
N GLU A 238 21.01 -12.06 -26.16
CA GLU A 238 21.77 -13.20 -25.64
C GLU A 238 22.36 -14.08 -26.76
N ARG A 239 21.66 -14.16 -27.90
CA ARG A 239 22.07 -14.92 -29.08
C ARG A 239 22.91 -14.11 -30.08
N ASN A 240 23.40 -12.92 -29.70
CA ASN A 240 24.16 -12.02 -30.59
C ASN A 240 23.45 -11.78 -31.93
N GLY A 241 22.14 -11.69 -31.84
CA GLY A 241 21.23 -11.38 -32.92
C GLY A 241 20.90 -12.46 -33.91
N LYS A 242 21.20 -13.73 -33.60
CA LYS A 242 20.88 -14.88 -34.44
C LYS A 242 19.92 -15.82 -33.72
N LEU A 243 18.64 -15.75 -34.08
CA LEU A 243 17.62 -16.65 -33.58
C LEU A 243 17.39 -17.80 -34.57
N ASP A 244 17.39 -19.02 -34.06
CA ASP A 244 17.04 -20.22 -34.82
C ASP A 244 15.52 -20.45 -34.82
N PHE A 245 15.02 -21.37 -35.65
CA PHE A 245 13.59 -21.66 -35.77
C PHE A 245 12.96 -22.09 -34.43
N GLU A 246 13.67 -22.91 -33.65
CA GLU A 246 13.23 -23.42 -32.36
C GLU A 246 13.15 -22.31 -31.29
N ASP A 247 13.93 -21.24 -31.43
CA ASP A 247 13.95 -20.14 -30.46
C ASP A 247 12.60 -19.40 -30.43
N TYR A 248 11.86 -19.32 -31.54
CA TYR A 248 10.56 -18.62 -31.56
C TYR A 248 9.49 -19.31 -30.70
N LEU A 249 9.46 -20.64 -30.69
CA LEU A 249 8.56 -21.36 -29.77
C LEU A 249 8.98 -21.17 -28.31
N HIS A 250 10.29 -21.18 -28.05
CA HIS A 250 10.85 -20.91 -26.73
C HIS A 250 10.51 -19.49 -26.24
N ILE A 251 10.62 -18.49 -27.11
CA ILE A 251 10.26 -17.11 -26.81
C ILE A 251 8.80 -17.02 -26.37
N ALA A 252 7.87 -17.58 -27.15
CA ALA A 252 6.45 -17.52 -26.83
C ALA A 252 6.11 -18.23 -25.51
N LYS A 253 6.69 -19.41 -25.27
CA LYS A 253 6.49 -20.16 -24.01
C LYS A 253 7.02 -19.40 -22.80
N THR A 254 8.22 -18.83 -22.92
CA THR A 254 8.86 -18.09 -21.83
C THR A 254 8.14 -16.79 -21.54
N HIS A 255 7.73 -16.06 -22.58
CA HIS A 255 6.96 -14.83 -22.41
C HIS A 255 5.63 -15.08 -21.69
N ILE A 256 4.89 -16.14 -22.05
CA ILE A 256 3.68 -16.54 -21.32
C ILE A 256 3.97 -16.89 -19.86
N ALA A 257 5.07 -17.60 -19.58
CA ALA A 257 5.46 -17.90 -18.20
C ALA A 257 5.75 -16.63 -17.39
N MET A 258 6.40 -15.63 -18.00
CA MET A 258 6.62 -14.31 -17.40
C MET A 258 5.29 -13.58 -17.14
N GLU A 259 4.32 -13.67 -18.06
CA GLU A 259 2.97 -13.13 -17.86
C GLU A 259 2.28 -13.75 -16.64
N GLU A 260 2.31 -15.09 -16.50
CA GLU A 260 1.66 -15.76 -15.36
C GLU A 260 2.36 -15.44 -14.03
N GLN A 261 3.69 -15.36 -14.01
CA GLN A 261 4.44 -14.93 -12.83
C GLN A 261 4.12 -13.48 -12.44
N ALA A 262 4.05 -12.57 -13.42
CA ALA A 262 3.73 -11.17 -13.17
C ALA A 262 2.33 -10.98 -12.56
N LYS A 263 1.36 -11.87 -12.86
CA LYS A 263 0.04 -11.81 -12.23
C LYS A 263 0.08 -12.07 -10.72
N GLU A 264 1.05 -12.83 -10.22
CA GLU A 264 1.20 -13.08 -8.78
C GLU A 264 1.67 -11.82 -8.02
N GLU A 265 2.35 -10.91 -8.72
CA GLU A 265 2.91 -9.66 -8.18
C GLU A 265 2.03 -8.43 -8.45
N ALA A 266 1.05 -8.57 -9.34
CA ALA A 266 0.19 -7.47 -9.76
C ALA A 266 -0.87 -7.10 -8.73
N THR A 267 -1.35 -5.85 -8.81
CA THR A 267 -2.34 -5.30 -7.88
C THR A 267 -3.76 -5.30 -8.46
N ALA A 268 -3.88 -5.09 -9.77
CA ALA A 268 -5.14 -5.09 -10.52
C ALA A 268 -4.93 -5.42 -12.01
N PHE A 269 -3.85 -4.89 -12.60
CA PHE A 269 -3.51 -5.06 -14.01
C PHE A 269 -2.09 -5.60 -14.16
N VAL A 270 -1.84 -6.40 -15.19
CA VAL A 270 -0.50 -6.68 -15.70
C VAL A 270 -0.37 -6.06 -17.08
N PHE A 271 0.66 -5.24 -17.28
CA PHE A 271 0.96 -4.64 -18.58
C PHE A 271 1.95 -5.51 -19.34
N VAL A 272 1.56 -6.00 -20.52
CA VAL A 272 2.37 -6.92 -21.32
C VAL A 272 2.88 -6.20 -22.56
N ASP A 273 4.20 -6.06 -22.68
CA ASP A 273 4.85 -5.56 -23.89
C ASP A 273 5.00 -6.71 -24.89
N THR A 274 4.14 -6.67 -25.92
CA THR A 274 3.96 -7.69 -26.97
C THR A 274 3.21 -8.94 -26.52
N THR A 275 3.07 -9.90 -27.44
CA THR A 275 2.31 -11.14 -27.24
C THR A 275 2.93 -12.26 -28.10
N PRO A 276 2.54 -13.53 -27.90
CA PRO A 276 2.93 -14.60 -28.83
C PRO A 276 2.55 -14.35 -30.30
N LEU A 277 1.58 -13.46 -30.58
CA LEU A 277 1.27 -13.02 -31.94
C LEU A 277 2.43 -12.24 -32.57
N THR A 278 3.14 -11.43 -31.78
CA THR A 278 4.36 -10.73 -32.21
C THR A 278 5.48 -11.73 -32.53
N THR A 279 5.64 -12.76 -31.71
CA THR A 279 6.63 -13.82 -31.97
C THR A 279 6.31 -14.61 -33.23
N LEU A 280 5.01 -14.86 -33.50
CA LEU A 280 4.55 -15.50 -34.74
C LEU A 280 4.90 -14.65 -35.98
N PHE A 281 4.70 -13.33 -35.93
CA PHE A 281 5.12 -12.42 -37.00
C PHE A 281 6.61 -12.60 -37.33
N TYR A 282 7.48 -12.52 -36.33
CA TYR A 282 8.93 -12.61 -36.56
C TYR A 282 9.39 -14.01 -37.02
N SER A 283 8.72 -15.08 -36.58
CA SER A 283 9.01 -16.43 -37.07
C SER A 283 8.71 -16.55 -38.57
N GLU A 284 7.58 -15.99 -39.00
CA GLU A 284 7.19 -15.97 -40.42
C GLU A 284 8.14 -15.09 -41.23
N GLU A 285 8.46 -13.88 -40.74
CA GLU A 285 9.30 -12.93 -41.46
C GLU A 285 10.77 -13.37 -41.57
N HIS A 286 11.38 -13.80 -40.47
CA HIS A 286 12.81 -14.10 -40.45
C HIS A 286 13.14 -15.52 -40.95
N VAL A 287 12.23 -16.48 -40.74
CA VAL A 287 12.50 -17.90 -41.03
C VAL A 287 11.58 -18.46 -42.12
N GLY A 288 10.48 -17.79 -42.46
CA GLY A 288 9.51 -18.26 -43.45
C GLY A 288 8.73 -19.50 -43.00
N ARG A 289 8.79 -19.86 -41.71
CA ARG A 289 8.18 -21.06 -41.13
C ARG A 289 7.56 -20.73 -39.78
N ILE A 290 6.50 -21.44 -39.44
CA ILE A 290 5.80 -21.27 -38.16
C ILE A 290 5.65 -22.64 -37.50
N ASP A 291 6.05 -22.74 -36.23
CA ASP A 291 5.80 -23.92 -35.42
C ASP A 291 4.28 -24.05 -35.11
N PRO A 292 3.66 -25.24 -35.27
CA PRO A 292 2.23 -25.42 -34.98
C PRO A 292 1.82 -25.06 -33.54
N GLN A 293 2.69 -25.30 -32.55
CA GLN A 293 2.45 -24.88 -31.17
C GLN A 293 2.53 -23.36 -31.03
N LEU A 294 3.50 -22.72 -31.68
CA LEU A 294 3.59 -21.25 -31.70
C LEU A 294 2.31 -20.64 -32.31
N LYS A 295 1.82 -21.23 -33.41
CA LYS A 295 0.55 -20.81 -34.01
C LYS A 295 -0.62 -20.94 -33.03
N ALA A 296 -0.68 -22.02 -32.26
CA ALA A 296 -1.70 -22.19 -31.23
C ALA A 296 -1.58 -21.12 -30.12
N LEU A 297 -0.36 -20.89 -29.61
CA LEU A 297 -0.08 -19.89 -28.57
C LEU A 297 -0.39 -18.46 -29.03
N SER A 298 -0.27 -18.16 -30.32
CA SER A 298 -0.61 -16.84 -30.89
C SER A 298 -2.09 -16.46 -30.78
N ASN A 299 -2.98 -17.41 -30.46
CA ASN A 299 -4.41 -17.16 -30.23
C ASN A 299 -4.75 -16.86 -28.75
N ARG A 300 -3.74 -16.64 -27.91
CA ARG A 300 -3.94 -16.25 -26.52
C ARG A 300 -4.76 -14.96 -26.43
N THR A 301 -5.72 -14.95 -25.51
CA THR A 301 -6.61 -13.81 -25.28
C THR A 301 -6.12 -12.95 -24.12
N TYR A 302 -6.37 -11.66 -24.21
CA TYR A 302 -6.06 -10.65 -23.20
C TYR A 302 -7.33 -9.87 -22.87
N ASP A 303 -7.46 -9.39 -21.64
CA ASP A 303 -8.64 -8.61 -21.23
C ASP A 303 -8.72 -7.28 -22.00
N PHE A 304 -7.56 -6.67 -22.26
CA PHE A 304 -7.44 -5.48 -23.10
C PHE A 304 -6.30 -5.62 -24.08
N THR A 305 -6.60 -5.35 -25.36
CA THR A 305 -5.60 -5.27 -26.42
C THR A 305 -5.52 -3.84 -26.93
N PHE A 306 -4.35 -3.22 -26.85
CA PHE A 306 -4.10 -1.90 -27.39
C PHE A 306 -3.15 -1.99 -28.60
N LEU A 307 -3.58 -1.42 -29.72
CA LEU A 307 -2.77 -1.34 -30.94
C LEU A 307 -2.06 0.00 -31.01
N CYS A 308 -0.74 0.02 -30.83
CA CYS A 308 0.09 1.21 -30.90
C CYS A 308 0.39 1.58 -32.36
N HIS A 309 -0.01 2.78 -32.77
CA HIS A 309 0.26 3.32 -34.10
C HIS A 309 1.68 3.91 -34.21
N PRO A 310 2.30 3.86 -35.41
CA PRO A 310 3.59 4.47 -35.71
C PRO A 310 3.47 5.99 -35.93
N ASP A 311 3.13 6.74 -34.88
CA ASP A 311 2.89 8.19 -34.98
C ASP A 311 4.17 9.05 -34.93
N PHE A 312 5.32 8.45 -34.58
CA PHE A 312 6.59 9.15 -34.45
C PHE A 312 7.50 8.95 -35.67
N PRO A 313 8.30 9.95 -36.08
CA PRO A 313 9.37 9.75 -37.05
C PRO A 313 10.35 8.70 -36.54
N MET A 314 10.77 7.79 -37.40
CA MET A 314 11.74 6.76 -37.03
C MET A 314 13.09 7.38 -36.63
N VAL A 315 13.58 7.06 -35.44
CA VAL A 315 14.96 7.35 -35.02
C VAL A 315 15.79 6.07 -35.21
N GLN A 316 16.86 6.16 -35.98
CA GLN A 316 17.64 5.00 -36.43
C GLN A 316 18.69 4.60 -35.39
N ASP A 317 18.43 3.53 -34.63
CA ASP A 317 19.32 3.08 -33.53
C ASP A 317 20.16 1.84 -33.92
N GLY A 318 20.27 1.53 -35.22
CA GLY A 318 21.11 0.43 -35.75
C GLY A 318 20.52 -0.99 -35.69
N TRP A 319 19.35 -1.16 -35.07
CA TRP A 319 18.64 -2.45 -34.94
C TRP A 319 17.26 -2.49 -35.64
N ARG A 320 16.71 -1.34 -36.04
CA ARG A 320 15.32 -1.20 -36.51
C ARG A 320 15.19 -1.34 -38.04
N GLY A 321 14.14 -2.00 -38.52
CA GLY A 321 13.82 -2.14 -39.96
C GLY A 321 13.33 -0.84 -40.62
N GLU A 322 13.28 -0.79 -41.96
CA GLU A 322 12.88 0.41 -42.74
C GLU A 322 11.43 0.90 -42.44
N GLU A 323 11.13 2.18 -42.74
CA GLU A 323 9.79 2.76 -42.55
C GLU A 323 8.69 1.96 -43.29
N SER A 324 9.01 1.40 -44.46
CA SER A 324 8.15 0.50 -45.24
C SER A 324 7.82 -0.79 -44.48
N PHE A 325 8.79 -1.36 -43.77
CA PHE A 325 8.64 -2.55 -42.94
C PHE A 325 7.74 -2.25 -41.74
N ARG A 326 7.91 -1.09 -41.10
CA ARG A 326 7.07 -0.65 -39.97
C ARG A 326 5.60 -0.54 -40.37
N GLN A 327 5.33 0.03 -41.54
CA GLN A 327 3.97 0.14 -42.08
C GLN A 327 3.38 -1.25 -42.42
N ALA A 328 4.17 -2.11 -43.08
CA ALA A 328 3.74 -3.48 -43.41
C ALA A 328 3.43 -4.30 -42.15
N GLN A 329 4.25 -4.19 -41.11
CA GLN A 329 4.02 -4.85 -39.82
C GLN A 329 2.75 -4.31 -39.14
N HIS A 330 2.49 -3.02 -39.20
CA HIS A 330 1.26 -2.43 -38.64
C HIS A 330 0.01 -2.94 -39.37
N GLU A 331 0.02 -2.97 -40.70
CA GLU A 331 -1.08 -3.53 -41.51
C GLU A 331 -1.26 -5.03 -41.27
N TRP A 332 -0.18 -5.77 -41.04
CA TRP A 332 -0.22 -7.16 -40.63
C TRP A 332 -0.97 -7.32 -39.30
N TYR A 333 -0.65 -6.53 -38.27
CA TYR A 333 -1.39 -6.59 -36.99
C TYR A 333 -2.89 -6.33 -37.17
N ILE A 334 -3.28 -5.30 -37.93
CA ILE A 334 -4.70 -5.00 -38.18
C ILE A 334 -5.39 -6.20 -38.83
N ARG A 335 -4.76 -6.82 -39.82
CA ARG A 335 -5.29 -7.99 -40.51
C ARG A 335 -5.44 -9.18 -39.56
N GLU A 336 -4.41 -9.48 -38.78
CA GLU A 336 -4.36 -10.64 -37.91
C GLU A 336 -5.34 -10.52 -36.73
N LEU A 337 -5.46 -9.33 -36.13
CA LEU A 337 -6.43 -9.04 -35.08
C LEU A 337 -7.86 -9.17 -35.62
N LYS A 338 -8.13 -8.63 -36.81
CA LYS A 338 -9.43 -8.73 -37.48
C LYS A 338 -9.77 -10.17 -37.85
N ALA A 339 -8.83 -10.92 -38.41
CA ALA A 339 -9.02 -12.31 -38.82
C ALA A 339 -9.31 -13.23 -37.61
N ARG A 340 -8.74 -12.92 -36.44
CA ARG A 340 -8.98 -13.64 -35.18
C ARG A 340 -10.18 -13.14 -34.38
N GLY A 341 -10.79 -12.02 -34.79
CA GLY A 341 -11.87 -11.38 -34.03
C GLY A 341 -11.42 -10.84 -32.68
N VAL A 342 -10.15 -10.48 -32.52
CA VAL A 342 -9.62 -9.91 -31.27
C VAL A 342 -10.03 -8.44 -31.18
N PRO A 343 -10.83 -8.03 -30.17
CA PRO A 343 -11.17 -6.63 -29.98
C PRO A 343 -9.91 -5.85 -29.56
N TYR A 344 -9.68 -4.70 -30.19
CA TYR A 344 -8.55 -3.86 -29.86
C TYR A 344 -8.90 -2.37 -29.87
N ILE A 345 -8.12 -1.59 -29.14
CA ILE A 345 -8.24 -0.13 -29.06
C ILE A 345 -7.01 0.50 -29.67
N SER A 346 -7.20 1.32 -30.71
CA SER A 346 -6.10 2.06 -31.34
C SER A 346 -5.55 3.15 -30.42
N LEU A 347 -4.23 3.20 -30.28
CA LEU A 347 -3.47 4.22 -29.57
C LEU A 347 -2.68 5.06 -30.57
N THR A 348 -3.03 6.33 -30.67
CA THR A 348 -2.38 7.34 -31.52
C THR A 348 -1.91 8.52 -30.68
N GLY A 349 -0.92 9.28 -31.16
CA GLY A 349 -0.48 10.53 -30.54
C GLY A 349 0.73 10.38 -29.60
N THR A 350 0.91 11.35 -28.69
CA THR A 350 2.04 11.38 -27.77
C THR A 350 1.97 10.27 -26.71
N LEU A 351 3.07 10.03 -25.99
CA LEU A 351 3.08 9.06 -24.90
C LEU A 351 2.04 9.41 -23.82
N GLU A 352 1.91 10.70 -23.49
CA GLU A 352 0.98 11.22 -22.49
C GLU A 352 -0.47 10.99 -22.91
N GLU A 353 -0.80 11.24 -24.19
CA GLU A 353 -2.13 10.99 -24.74
C GLU A 353 -2.48 9.49 -24.71
N LYS A 354 -1.51 8.63 -25.06
CA LYS A 354 -1.66 7.17 -25.00
C LYS A 354 -1.87 6.70 -23.56
N VAL A 355 -1.06 7.16 -22.61
CA VAL A 355 -1.20 6.84 -21.18
C VAL A 355 -2.57 7.29 -20.64
N ALA A 356 -2.99 8.51 -20.95
CA ALA A 356 -4.29 9.03 -20.52
C ALA A 356 -5.46 8.19 -21.07
N LYS A 357 -5.40 7.81 -22.35
CA LYS A 357 -6.42 6.97 -22.99
C LYS A 357 -6.49 5.58 -22.39
N VAL A 358 -5.34 4.93 -22.14
CA VAL A 358 -5.31 3.61 -21.48
C VAL A 358 -5.93 3.71 -20.09
N LYS A 359 -5.51 4.68 -19.27
CA LYS A 359 -6.07 4.87 -17.92
C LYS A 359 -7.57 5.11 -17.92
N ALA A 360 -8.09 5.89 -18.87
CA ALA A 360 -9.53 6.12 -18.99
C ALA A 360 -10.30 4.82 -19.26
N VAL A 361 -9.82 3.99 -20.19
CA VAL A 361 -10.43 2.69 -20.50
C VAL A 361 -10.39 1.74 -19.32
N LEU A 362 -9.26 1.70 -18.59
CA LEU A 362 -9.12 0.81 -17.43
C LEU A 362 -9.99 1.25 -16.26
N ALA A 363 -10.16 2.57 -16.06
CA ALA A 363 -11.01 3.12 -15.02
C ALA A 363 -12.51 2.80 -15.21
N ASP A 364 -12.97 2.70 -16.46
CA ASP A 364 -14.36 2.30 -16.77
C ASP A 364 -14.63 0.80 -16.55
N ALA A 365 -13.57 0.01 -16.37
CA ALA A 365 -13.65 -1.44 -16.25
C ALA A 365 -13.44 -1.98 -14.83
N ASP A 366 -12.91 -1.17 -13.92
CA ASP A 366 -12.80 -1.46 -12.48
C ASP A 366 -14.10 -1.13 -11.73
#